data_AF-A0A3L7YR94-F1
#
_entry.id   AF-A0A3L7YR94-F1
#
_cell.length_a   1.000
_cell.length_b   1.000
_cell.length_c   1.000
_cell.angle_alpha   90.00
_cell.angle_beta   90.00
_cell.angle_gamma   90.00
#
_symmetry.space_group_name_H-M   'P 1'
#
loop_
_entity.id
_entity.type
_entity.pdbx_description
1 polymer ?
#
loop_
_entity_poly.entity_id
_entity_poly.type
_entity_poly.pdbx_seq_one_letter_code
_entity_poly.pdbx_strand_id
1 'polypeptide(L)'
;MAVLVQAMVVSDVAGVAFTADPISGDTSAVVLNSAPGVGTAVVDGTSDCDRWWVDRASWSVVRHDPGQTTPVGYAIAPSEIVNISRLAVEAETAIGHLADVEWAISEGVSWLLQARPITALPSQEPVHNVRSVETGLATDESPRHSIATFPFEWPDEASSALHWRREGRTGDPPLRPMELSERESFLRAARNSASILGSAPPRRMINLNGYRFSTAIEPSLPEPVRNSHKATFDRALEAIQETGRTYWETVLFPEIDAGNRLIDAIRPANLTNEELSDYLKSVFKWHERLWTLHSFVHLSVRFQPNPFRDQLTRHQVAHAT
;
A
#
# COMPACT_ATOMS: atom_id res chain seq x y z
N MET A 1 9.46 12.61 8.96
CA MET A 1 9.59 11.34 8.21
C MET A 1 9.12 11.62 6.80
N ALA A 2 9.91 11.26 5.78
CA ALA A 2 9.56 11.46 4.37
C ALA A 2 9.30 10.10 3.72
N VAL A 3 8.34 10.03 2.81
CA VAL A 3 8.03 8.82 2.05
C VAL A 3 8.48 9.06 0.62
N LEU A 4 9.47 8.28 0.17
CA LEU A 4 9.93 8.28 -1.20
C LEU A 4 9.01 7.36 -2.02
N VAL A 5 8.27 7.92 -2.97
CA VAL A 5 7.43 7.16 -3.90
C VAL A 5 8.17 7.08 -5.24
N GLN A 6 8.75 5.92 -5.50
CA GLN A 6 9.54 5.64 -6.70
C GLN A 6 8.80 4.66 -7.61
N ALA A 7 8.97 4.81 -8.92
CA ALA A 7 8.47 3.84 -9.88
C ALA A 7 9.13 2.48 -9.65
N MET A 8 8.34 1.42 -9.54
CA MET A 8 8.84 0.07 -9.34
C MET A 8 9.53 -0.44 -10.61
N VAL A 9 10.78 -0.88 -10.47
CA VAL A 9 11.49 -1.59 -11.55
C VAL A 9 11.14 -3.08 -11.43
N VAL A 10 10.52 -3.64 -12.47
CA VAL A 10 10.24 -5.09 -12.55
C VAL A 10 11.52 -5.77 -13.03
N SER A 11 12.37 -6.13 -12.07
CA SER A 11 13.73 -6.59 -12.36
C SER A 11 13.83 -8.09 -12.61
N ASP A 12 14.67 -8.44 -13.57
CA ASP A 12 15.12 -9.81 -13.82
C ASP A 12 16.13 -10.23 -12.74
N VAL A 13 17.02 -9.30 -12.39
CA VAL A 13 18.05 -9.45 -11.35
C VAL A 13 18.20 -8.14 -10.59
N ALA A 14 18.40 -8.20 -9.28
CA ALA A 14 18.63 -7.02 -8.46
C ALA A 14 19.60 -7.33 -7.31
N GLY A 15 20.08 -6.28 -6.66
CA GLY A 15 21.06 -6.44 -5.61
C GLY A 15 21.59 -5.16 -5.00
N VAL A 16 22.73 -5.30 -4.33
CA VAL A 16 23.47 -4.20 -3.72
C VAL A 16 24.89 -4.15 -4.25
N ALA A 17 25.46 -2.95 -4.34
CA ALA A 17 26.84 -2.72 -4.72
C ALA A 17 27.49 -1.82 -3.69
N PHE A 18 28.64 -2.24 -3.17
CA PHE A 18 29.44 -1.48 -2.23
C PHE A 18 30.71 -1.02 -2.93
N THR A 19 31.04 0.26 -2.86
CA THR A 19 32.29 0.78 -3.46
C THR A 19 33.53 0.57 -2.57
N ALA A 20 33.35 -0.10 -1.44
CA ALA A 20 34.38 -0.73 -0.64
C ALA A 20 33.83 -2.04 -0.08
N ASP A 21 34.70 -3.04 0.09
CA ASP A 21 34.32 -4.31 0.69
C ASP A 21 33.84 -4.10 2.14
N PRO A 22 32.57 -4.41 2.47
CA PRO A 22 32.01 -4.17 3.79
C PRO A 22 32.63 -5.07 4.88
N ILE A 23 33.36 -6.14 4.51
CA ILE A 23 34.01 -7.07 5.43
C ILE A 23 35.46 -6.67 5.67
N SER A 24 36.21 -6.37 4.61
CA SER A 24 37.66 -6.11 4.69
C SER A 24 38.03 -4.62 4.72
N GLY A 25 37.11 -3.73 4.31
CA GLY A 25 37.38 -2.30 4.12
C GLY A 25 38.21 -1.99 2.87
N ASP A 26 38.47 -2.97 2.00
CA ASP A 26 39.21 -2.76 0.76
C ASP A 26 38.43 -1.86 -0.21
N THR A 27 39.04 -0.76 -0.61
CA THR A 27 38.44 0.25 -1.52
C THR A 27 38.88 0.07 -2.97
N SER A 28 39.76 -0.90 -3.26
CA SER A 28 40.29 -1.15 -4.61
C SER A 28 39.28 -1.84 -5.54
N ALA A 29 38.25 -2.47 -4.98
CA ALA A 29 37.21 -3.17 -5.73
C ALA A 29 35.80 -2.70 -5.35
N VAL A 30 34.88 -2.76 -6.31
CA VAL A 30 33.43 -2.71 -6.06
C VAL A 30 32.95 -4.12 -5.78
N VAL A 31 32.19 -4.31 -4.70
CA VAL A 31 31.61 -5.60 -4.33
C VAL A 31 30.13 -5.60 -4.67
N LEU A 32 29.69 -6.51 -5.54
CA LEU A 32 28.30 -6.64 -5.96
C LEU A 32 27.73 -7.92 -5.38
N ASN A 33 26.54 -7.83 -4.79
CA ASN A 33 25.71 -8.97 -4.45
C ASN A 33 24.51 -8.98 -5.40
N SER A 34 24.19 -10.13 -5.99
CA SER A 34 23.08 -10.26 -6.93
C SER A 34 22.20 -11.47 -6.68
N ALA A 35 20.89 -11.30 -6.82
CA ALA A 35 19.91 -12.38 -6.79
C ALA A 35 18.79 -12.14 -7.83
N PRO A 36 18.14 -13.21 -8.33
CA PRO A 36 17.04 -13.09 -9.27
C PRO A 36 15.82 -12.37 -8.67
N GLY A 37 15.10 -11.62 -9.50
CA GLY A 37 13.86 -10.93 -9.15
C GLY A 37 14.04 -9.56 -8.48
N VAL A 38 13.06 -9.16 -7.68
CA VAL A 38 12.86 -7.79 -7.16
C VAL A 38 13.76 -7.35 -5.99
N GLY A 39 14.87 -8.05 -5.75
CA GLY A 39 15.94 -7.60 -4.83
C GLY A 39 15.67 -7.78 -3.33
N THR A 40 14.47 -8.16 -2.90
CA THR A 40 14.14 -8.40 -1.48
C THR A 40 15.04 -9.45 -0.83
N ALA A 41 15.47 -10.46 -1.60
CA ALA A 41 16.33 -11.52 -1.10
C ALA A 41 17.74 -11.03 -0.69
N VAL A 42 18.27 -9.99 -1.35
CA VAL A 42 19.63 -9.47 -1.11
C VAL A 42 19.65 -8.50 0.07
N VAL A 43 18.63 -7.64 0.16
CA VAL A 43 18.56 -6.58 1.18
C VAL A 43 18.32 -7.15 2.59
N ASP A 44 17.59 -8.26 2.70
CA ASP A 44 17.29 -8.89 4.00
C ASP A 44 18.44 -9.75 4.53
N GLY A 45 19.53 -9.97 3.77
CA GLY A 45 20.68 -10.78 4.17
C GLY A 45 20.39 -12.27 4.38
N THR A 46 19.21 -12.75 3.94
CA THR A 46 18.68 -14.10 4.20
C THR A 46 18.94 -15.10 3.08
N SER A 47 19.63 -14.70 2.00
CA SER A 47 19.84 -15.54 0.82
C SER A 47 21.30 -15.67 0.39
N ASP A 48 21.66 -16.88 -0.06
CA ASP A 48 22.93 -17.16 -0.75
C ASP A 48 22.89 -16.53 -2.16
N CYS A 49 23.28 -15.25 -2.23
CA CYS A 49 23.41 -14.46 -3.45
C CYS A 49 24.79 -14.63 -4.11
N ASP A 50 24.85 -14.44 -5.43
CA ASP A 50 26.12 -14.36 -6.14
C ASP A 50 26.89 -13.11 -5.70
N ARG A 51 28.19 -13.25 -5.50
CA ARG A 51 29.08 -12.18 -5.03
C ARG A 51 30.24 -11.95 -5.98
N TRP A 52 30.40 -10.71 -6.43
CA TRP A 52 31.40 -10.33 -7.43
C TRP A 52 32.28 -9.22 -6.89
N TRP A 53 33.60 -9.35 -7.08
CA TRP A 53 34.55 -8.27 -6.84
C TRP A 53 35.04 -7.77 -8.19
N VAL A 54 34.88 -6.47 -8.43
CA VAL A 54 35.24 -5.82 -9.68
C VAL A 54 36.31 -4.78 -9.39
N ASP A 55 37.49 -4.95 -9.97
CA ASP A 55 38.59 -4.01 -9.81
C ASP A 55 38.24 -2.64 -10.40
N ARG A 56 38.44 -1.57 -9.63
CA ARG A 56 38.03 -0.21 -10.02
C ARG A 56 38.86 0.39 -11.16
N ALA A 57 40.09 -0.09 -11.34
CA ALA A 57 40.98 0.45 -12.37
C ALA A 57 40.73 -0.17 -13.75
N SER A 58 40.55 -1.50 -13.78
CA SER A 58 40.41 -2.30 -15.00
C SER A 58 38.96 -2.64 -15.34
N TRP A 59 38.03 -2.51 -14.39
CA TRP A 59 36.65 -2.99 -14.48
C TRP A 59 36.55 -4.50 -14.73
N SER A 60 37.60 -5.26 -14.42
CA SER A 60 37.58 -6.71 -14.56
C SER A 60 37.06 -7.37 -13.28
N VAL A 61 36.34 -8.48 -13.45
CA VAL A 61 35.95 -9.34 -12.33
C VAL A 61 37.22 -10.04 -11.83
N VAL A 62 37.62 -9.72 -10.60
CA VAL A 62 38.81 -10.32 -9.96
C VAL A 62 38.47 -11.52 -9.07
N ARG A 63 37.21 -11.59 -8.62
CA ARG A 63 36.69 -12.72 -7.85
C ARG A 63 35.19 -12.87 -8.06
N HIS A 64 34.72 -14.11 -8.08
CA HIS A 64 33.31 -14.47 -8.10
C HIS A 64 33.06 -15.63 -7.14
N ASP A 65 32.16 -15.41 -6.20
CA ASP A 65 31.66 -16.42 -5.27
C ASP A 65 30.18 -16.70 -5.63
N PRO A 66 29.86 -17.83 -6.29
CA PRO A 66 28.49 -18.14 -6.69
C PRO A 66 27.61 -18.51 -5.50
N GLY A 67 26.36 -18.05 -5.52
CA GLY A 67 25.30 -18.45 -4.60
C GLY A 67 24.74 -19.84 -4.91
N GLN A 68 24.14 -20.49 -3.91
CA GLN A 68 23.58 -21.84 -4.07
C GLN A 68 22.20 -21.87 -4.77
N THR A 69 21.57 -20.71 -4.97
CA THR A 69 20.15 -20.62 -5.38
C THR A 69 19.89 -19.92 -6.71
N THR A 70 20.90 -19.49 -7.46
CA THR A 70 20.73 -18.87 -8.78
C THR A 70 20.28 -19.90 -9.82
N PRO A 71 19.02 -19.88 -10.30
CA PRO A 71 18.55 -20.84 -11.29
C PRO A 71 19.24 -20.58 -12.64
N VAL A 72 19.50 -21.65 -13.40
CA VAL A 72 20.05 -21.57 -14.76
C VAL A 72 19.14 -20.67 -15.62
N GLY A 73 19.66 -19.52 -16.05
CA GLY A 73 18.90 -18.53 -16.86
C GLY A 73 18.81 -17.12 -16.26
N TYR A 74 19.23 -16.91 -15.01
CA TYR A 74 19.29 -15.59 -14.36
C TYR A 74 20.71 -15.05 -14.17
N ALA A 75 21.65 -15.52 -15.01
CA ALA A 75 23.05 -15.11 -14.93
C ALA A 75 23.23 -13.69 -15.45
N ILE A 76 23.82 -12.80 -14.64
CA ILE A 76 24.21 -11.46 -15.07
C ILE A 76 25.33 -11.57 -16.12
N ALA A 77 25.18 -10.84 -17.22
CA ALA A 77 26.21 -10.75 -18.25
C ALA A 77 27.42 -9.94 -17.73
N PRO A 78 28.67 -10.26 -18.13
CA PRO A 78 29.85 -9.50 -17.71
C PRO A 78 29.75 -7.99 -17.96
N SER A 79 29.09 -7.58 -19.05
CA SER A 79 28.85 -6.16 -19.35
C SER A 79 27.93 -5.47 -18.34
N GLU A 80 26.95 -6.18 -17.79
CA GLU A 80 26.02 -5.64 -16.79
C GLU A 80 26.70 -5.46 -15.43
N ILE A 81 27.57 -6.41 -15.04
CA ILE A 81 28.43 -6.29 -13.85
C ILE A 81 29.27 -5.01 -13.92
N VAL A 82 29.89 -4.75 -15.07
CA VAL A 82 30.69 -3.54 -15.31
C VAL A 82 29.83 -2.29 -15.25
N ASN A 83 28.65 -2.30 -15.87
CA ASN A 83 27.74 -1.14 -15.86
C ASN A 83 27.29 -0.77 -14.45
N ILE A 84 26.90 -1.75 -13.64
CA ILE A 84 26.52 -1.52 -12.24
C ILE A 84 27.71 -1.02 -11.43
N SER A 85 28.90 -1.59 -11.65
CA SER A 85 30.12 -1.15 -10.94
C SER A 85 30.44 0.32 -11.22
N ARG A 86 30.30 0.75 -12.48
CA ARG A 86 30.46 2.17 -12.86
C ARG A 86 29.39 3.05 -12.24
N LEU A 87 28.14 2.62 -12.28
CA LEU A 87 27.00 3.32 -11.68
C LEU A 87 27.20 3.52 -10.17
N ALA A 88 27.77 2.53 -9.47
CA ALA A 88 28.10 2.64 -8.05
C ALA A 88 29.22 3.68 -7.79
N VAL A 89 30.26 3.71 -8.63
CA VAL A 89 31.35 4.69 -8.52
C VAL A 89 30.89 6.11 -8.88
N GLU A 90 29.98 6.25 -9.84
CA GLU A 90 29.32 7.54 -10.13
C GLU A 90 28.50 8.02 -8.93
N ALA A 91 27.78 7.12 -8.26
CA ALA A 91 27.03 7.43 -7.04
C ALA A 91 27.95 7.84 -5.88
N GLU A 92 29.07 7.13 -5.66
CA GLU A 92 30.12 7.54 -4.70
C GLU A 92 30.62 8.94 -4.99
N THR A 93 30.91 9.25 -6.27
CA THR A 93 31.40 10.56 -6.67
C THR A 93 30.37 11.66 -6.38
N ALA A 94 29.09 11.38 -6.64
CA ALA A 94 28.00 12.32 -6.38
C ALA A 94 27.72 12.54 -4.89
N ILE A 95 27.89 11.50 -4.07
CA ILE A 95 27.68 11.55 -2.61
C ILE A 95 28.89 12.12 -1.87
N GLY A 96 30.10 11.98 -2.44
CA GLY A 96 31.37 12.40 -1.82
C GLY A 96 31.92 11.44 -0.76
N HIS A 97 31.28 10.27 -0.61
CA HIS A 97 31.66 9.22 0.33
C HIS A 97 31.51 7.85 -0.34
N LEU A 98 32.23 6.86 0.17
CA LEU A 98 32.04 5.45 -0.21
C LEU A 98 30.55 5.09 -0.10
N ALA A 99 30.03 4.39 -1.09
CA ALA A 99 28.60 4.23 -1.31
C ALA A 99 28.16 2.77 -1.21
N ASP A 100 27.01 2.59 -0.56
CA ASP A 100 26.16 1.40 -0.62
C ASP A 100 24.97 1.72 -1.54
N VAL A 101 24.88 0.98 -2.65
CA VAL A 101 23.98 1.27 -3.77
C VAL A 101 23.06 0.09 -4.01
N GLU A 102 21.76 0.30 -3.90
CA GLU A 102 20.74 -0.65 -4.34
C GLU A 102 20.49 -0.47 -5.84
N TRP A 103 20.50 -1.57 -6.58
CA TRP A 103 20.39 -1.56 -8.04
C TRP A 103 19.49 -2.69 -8.57
N ALA A 104 19.03 -2.52 -9.80
CA ALA A 104 18.23 -3.49 -10.53
C ALA A 104 18.61 -3.55 -12.01
N ILE A 105 18.42 -4.72 -12.63
CA ILE A 105 18.44 -4.91 -14.08
C ILE A 105 17.04 -5.30 -14.53
N SER A 106 16.52 -4.59 -15.52
CA SER A 106 15.25 -4.90 -16.17
C SER A 106 15.42 -4.77 -17.67
N GLU A 107 15.19 -5.85 -18.41
CA GLU A 107 15.33 -5.89 -19.87
C GLU A 107 16.74 -5.43 -20.35
N GLY A 108 17.79 -5.79 -19.61
CA GLY A 108 19.18 -5.43 -19.90
C GLY A 108 19.58 -3.98 -19.55
N VAL A 109 18.67 -3.21 -18.95
CA VAL A 109 18.94 -1.84 -18.48
C VAL A 109 19.26 -1.84 -16.99
N SER A 110 20.39 -1.23 -16.61
CA SER A 110 20.78 -1.04 -15.20
C SER A 110 20.13 0.21 -14.60
N TRP A 111 19.50 0.04 -13.44
CA TRP A 111 18.82 1.08 -12.68
C TRP A 111 19.48 1.24 -11.31
N LEU A 112 19.74 2.50 -10.91
CA LEU A 112 20.07 2.84 -9.53
C LEU A 112 18.76 3.09 -8.78
N LEU A 113 18.55 2.39 -7.67
CA LEU A 113 17.34 2.50 -6.86
C LEU A 113 17.55 3.41 -5.65
N GLN A 114 18.65 3.20 -4.94
CA GLN A 114 19.03 3.98 -3.76
C GLN A 114 20.55 4.03 -3.68
N ALA A 115 21.11 5.12 -3.15
CA ALA A 115 22.51 5.20 -2.81
C ALA A 115 22.67 5.93 -1.47
N ARG A 116 23.48 5.37 -0.57
CA ARG A 116 23.74 5.92 0.76
C ARG A 116 25.22 5.82 1.13
N PRO A 117 25.75 6.73 1.97
CA PRO A 117 27.11 6.59 2.49
C PRO A 117 27.29 5.30 3.28
N ILE A 118 28.42 4.62 3.13
CA ILE A 118 28.83 3.53 4.02
C ILE A 118 29.32 4.15 5.34
N THR A 119 28.58 3.90 6.42
CA THR A 119 28.87 4.51 7.74
C THR A 119 29.65 3.61 8.68
N ALA A 120 29.83 2.34 8.34
CA ALA A 120 30.54 1.36 9.15
C ALA A 120 31.45 0.51 8.26
N LEU A 121 32.70 0.95 8.09
CA LEU A 121 33.77 0.11 7.56
C LEU A 121 34.67 -0.31 8.72
N PRO A 122 35.16 -1.56 8.75
CA PRO A 122 36.23 -1.92 9.65
C PRO A 122 37.41 -0.99 9.36
N SER A 123 37.90 -0.30 10.39
CA SER A 123 39.12 0.49 10.29
C SER A 123 40.22 -0.43 9.79
N GLN A 124 40.76 -0.17 8.60
CA GLN A 124 42.01 -0.78 8.19
C GLN A 124 43.04 -0.41 9.26
N GLU A 125 43.47 -1.38 10.07
CA GLU A 125 44.47 -1.10 11.10
C GLU A 125 45.70 -0.50 10.40
N PRO A 126 46.04 0.77 10.68
CA PRO A 126 47.30 1.31 10.23
C PRO A 126 48.37 0.62 11.05
N VAL A 127 49.31 -0.04 10.37
CA VAL A 127 50.59 -0.35 11.00
C VAL A 127 51.24 0.99 11.37
N HIS A 128 51.30 1.23 12.68
CA HIS A 128 52.13 2.19 13.43
C HIS A 128 51.71 3.67 13.58
N ASN A 129 51.49 4.01 14.86
CA ASN A 129 51.87 5.21 15.63
C ASN A 129 51.55 6.59 15.04
N VAL A 130 50.65 7.33 15.71
CA VAL A 130 50.96 8.57 16.49
C VAL A 130 49.68 9.02 17.23
N ARG A 131 49.91 9.63 18.40
CA ARG A 131 48.96 10.07 19.43
C ARG A 131 47.85 11.01 18.93
N SER A 132 46.70 10.81 19.56
CA SER A 132 45.46 11.58 19.55
C SER A 132 45.62 13.07 19.89
N VAL A 133 44.86 13.91 19.18
CA VAL A 133 44.37 15.20 19.66
C VAL A 133 42.91 15.35 19.22
N GLU A 134 42.00 15.37 20.20
CA GLU A 134 40.60 15.77 20.03
C GLU A 134 40.51 17.25 19.69
N THR A 135 39.65 17.63 18.73
CA THR A 135 38.98 18.94 18.76
C THR A 135 37.68 18.92 17.95
N GLY A 136 36.59 19.34 18.60
CA GLY A 136 35.59 20.24 18.01
C GLY A 136 34.42 19.62 17.25
N LEU A 137 33.28 19.48 17.94
CA LEU A 137 31.96 19.41 17.32
C LEU A 137 31.69 20.65 16.45
N ALA A 138 31.23 20.42 15.22
CA ALA A 138 30.55 21.42 14.41
C ALA A 138 29.14 20.90 14.06
N THR A 139 28.12 21.60 14.57
CA THR A 139 26.72 21.42 14.21
C THR A 139 26.47 22.07 12.86
N ASP A 140 26.25 21.26 11.82
CA ASP A 140 25.84 21.78 10.51
C ASP A 140 24.30 21.77 10.40
N GLU A 141 23.70 22.93 10.65
CA GLU A 141 22.30 23.22 10.32
C GLU A 141 22.18 23.56 8.84
N SER A 142 22.12 22.53 7.99
CA SER A 142 21.66 22.71 6.61
C SER A 142 20.14 22.99 6.59
N PRO A 143 19.65 24.00 5.85
CA PRO A 143 18.24 24.37 5.86
C PRO A 143 17.41 23.27 5.19
N ARG A 144 16.63 22.55 6.00
CA ARG A 144 15.63 21.59 5.54
C ARG A 144 14.63 22.36 4.69
N HIS A 145 14.67 22.16 3.38
CA HIS A 145 13.67 22.70 2.47
C HIS A 145 12.28 22.28 2.99
N SER A 146 11.34 23.24 3.01
CA SER A 146 9.94 22.99 3.33
C SER A 146 9.43 21.91 2.39
N ILE A 147 9.26 20.69 2.92
CA ILE A 147 8.63 19.59 2.20
C ILE A 147 7.19 20.04 1.95
N ALA A 148 6.81 20.16 0.68
CA ALA A 148 5.41 20.35 0.32
C ALA A 148 4.60 19.25 0.99
N THR A 149 3.73 19.64 1.93
CA THR A 149 2.90 18.72 2.69
C THR A 149 2.05 17.97 1.68
N PHE A 150 2.25 16.65 1.56
CA PHE A 150 1.29 15.80 0.86
C PHE A 150 -0.02 15.92 1.65
N PRO A 151 -1.07 16.56 1.13
CA PRO A 151 -2.25 16.87 1.91
C PRO A 151 -3.08 15.59 2.02
N PHE A 152 -2.69 14.75 2.98
CA PHE A 152 -3.49 13.63 3.44
C PHE A 152 -3.90 13.92 4.87
N GLU A 153 -5.18 14.18 5.05
CA GLU A 153 -5.77 14.31 6.37
C GLU A 153 -6.08 12.90 6.87
N TRP A 154 -5.39 12.51 7.95
CA TRP A 154 -5.76 11.30 8.66
C TRP A 154 -7.21 11.41 9.16
N PRO A 155 -8.00 10.32 9.15
CA PRO A 155 -9.37 10.36 9.66
C PRO A 155 -9.47 10.81 11.12
N ASP A 156 -8.43 10.52 11.91
CA ASP A 156 -8.26 10.93 13.31
C ASP A 156 -6.76 10.87 13.70
N GLU A 157 -6.37 11.55 14.78
CA GLU A 157 -4.98 11.59 15.27
C GLU A 157 -4.43 10.19 15.56
N ALA A 158 -5.25 9.32 16.15
CA ALA A 158 -4.87 7.95 16.46
C ALA A 158 -4.48 7.15 15.19
N SER A 159 -5.13 7.40 14.05
CA SER A 159 -4.82 6.75 12.78
C SER A 159 -3.40 7.00 12.31
N SER A 160 -2.84 8.17 12.61
CA SER A 160 -1.49 8.56 12.16
C SER A 160 -0.38 7.78 12.86
N ALA A 161 -0.66 7.23 14.05
CA ALA A 161 0.28 6.47 14.86
C ALA A 161 0.23 4.95 14.61
N LEU A 162 -0.70 4.46 13.77
CA LEU A 162 -0.89 3.02 13.53
C LEU A 162 0.04 2.50 12.42
N HIS A 163 0.39 1.21 12.50
CA HIS A 163 1.11 0.51 11.44
C HIS A 163 0.14 -0.04 10.39
N TRP A 164 0.15 0.56 9.19
CA TRP A 164 -0.73 0.20 8.09
C TRP A 164 -0.07 -0.81 7.14
N ARG A 165 -0.74 -1.93 6.88
CA ARG A 165 -0.32 -2.94 5.92
C ARG A 165 -1.11 -2.80 4.62
N ARG A 166 -0.40 -2.73 3.48
CA ARG A 166 -1.03 -2.78 2.15
C ARG A 166 -1.76 -4.11 1.96
N GLU A 167 -3.00 -4.03 1.49
CA GLU A 167 -3.76 -5.18 1.02
C GLU A 167 -3.61 -5.37 -0.50
N GLY A 168 -3.85 -6.59 -0.97
CA GLY A 168 -3.65 -6.96 -2.37
C GLY A 168 -2.31 -7.65 -2.60
N ARG A 169 -2.08 -8.04 -3.84
CA ARG A 169 -0.85 -8.72 -4.28
C ARG A 169 0.16 -7.71 -4.80
N THR A 170 1.43 -8.10 -4.73
CA THR A 170 2.49 -7.39 -5.45
C THR A 170 2.16 -7.36 -6.93
N GLY A 171 2.15 -6.18 -7.54
CA GLY A 171 1.80 -5.98 -8.95
C GLY A 171 0.34 -5.60 -9.24
N ASP A 172 -0.56 -5.60 -8.25
CA ASP A 172 -1.92 -5.09 -8.46
C ASP A 172 -1.87 -3.62 -8.89
N PRO A 173 -2.53 -3.22 -10.00
CA PRO A 173 -2.55 -1.84 -10.44
C PRO A 173 -3.29 -0.96 -9.44
N PRO A 174 -2.91 0.34 -9.32
CA PRO A 174 -3.65 1.26 -8.49
C PRO A 174 -5.07 1.43 -9.04
N LEU A 175 -6.04 1.51 -8.12
CA LEU A 175 -7.43 1.81 -8.45
C LEU A 175 -7.53 3.19 -9.11
N ARG A 176 -8.41 3.27 -10.09
CA ARG A 176 -8.79 4.54 -10.73
C ARG A 176 -9.56 5.42 -9.72
N PRO A 177 -9.58 6.75 -9.90
CA PRO A 177 -10.25 7.66 -8.96
C PRO A 177 -11.71 7.30 -8.64
N MET A 178 -12.46 6.84 -9.64
CA MET A 178 -13.86 6.42 -9.46
C MET A 178 -13.97 5.11 -8.66
N GLU A 179 -13.11 4.14 -8.92
CA GLU A 179 -13.04 2.87 -8.19
C GLU A 179 -12.60 3.09 -6.73
N LEU A 180 -11.72 4.06 -6.51
CA LEU A 180 -11.33 4.51 -5.17
C LEU A 180 -12.52 5.08 -4.41
N SER A 181 -13.30 5.95 -5.06
CA SER A 181 -14.49 6.58 -4.48
C SER A 181 -15.57 5.55 -4.13
N GLU A 182 -15.78 4.57 -5.02
CA GLU A 182 -16.68 3.44 -4.80
C GLU A 182 -16.21 2.58 -3.61
N ARG A 183 -14.94 2.21 -3.56
CA ARG A 183 -14.39 1.44 -2.44
C ARG A 183 -14.43 2.18 -1.11
N GLU A 184 -14.20 3.48 -1.10
CA GLU A 184 -14.35 4.31 0.10
C GLU A 184 -15.80 4.34 0.61
N SER A 185 -16.78 4.39 -0.30
CA SER A 185 -18.19 4.32 0.07
C SER A 185 -18.56 2.99 0.72
N PHE A 186 -18.00 1.87 0.24
CA PHE A 186 -18.14 0.57 0.89
C PHE A 186 -17.54 0.56 2.30
N LEU A 187 -16.35 1.15 2.51
CA LEU A 187 -15.72 1.22 3.84
C LEU A 187 -16.51 2.08 4.82
N ARG A 188 -17.09 3.20 4.36
CA ARG A 188 -18.00 4.01 5.18
C ARG A 188 -19.28 3.23 5.50
N ALA A 189 -19.85 2.54 4.52
CA ALA A 189 -21.03 1.72 4.72
C ALA A 189 -20.83 0.61 5.76
N ALA A 190 -19.68 -0.07 5.73
CA ALA A 190 -19.29 -1.08 6.70
C ALA A 190 -19.09 -0.50 8.11
N ARG A 191 -18.52 0.70 8.23
CA ARG A 191 -18.43 1.42 9.52
C ARG A 191 -19.81 1.81 10.06
N ASN A 192 -20.68 2.32 9.20
CA ASN A 192 -22.04 2.71 9.56
C ASN A 192 -22.85 1.50 10.05
N SER A 193 -22.80 0.38 9.31
CA SER A 193 -23.52 -0.83 9.70
C SER A 193 -22.97 -1.45 10.97
N ALA A 194 -21.65 -1.44 11.15
CA ALA A 194 -21.03 -1.92 12.38
C ALA A 194 -21.47 -1.10 13.60
N SER A 195 -21.45 0.24 13.46
CA SER A 195 -21.96 1.14 14.50
C SER A 195 -23.41 0.81 14.87
N ILE A 196 -24.30 0.65 13.89
CA ILE A 196 -25.73 0.39 14.12
C ILE A 196 -25.96 -0.99 14.76
N LEU A 197 -25.26 -2.02 14.28
CA LEU A 197 -25.41 -3.39 14.78
C LEU A 197 -24.64 -3.65 16.08
N GLY A 198 -23.95 -2.65 16.63
CA GLY A 198 -23.11 -2.84 17.81
C GLY A 198 -21.93 -3.78 17.55
N SER A 199 -21.47 -3.91 16.30
CA SER A 199 -20.24 -4.63 15.99
C SER A 199 -19.08 -3.66 15.89
N ALA A 200 -17.87 -4.15 16.14
CA ALA A 200 -16.66 -3.37 15.90
C ALA A 200 -15.81 -4.14 14.90
N PRO A 201 -15.46 -3.55 13.75
CA PRO A 201 -14.56 -4.21 12.83
C PRO A 201 -13.19 -4.35 13.52
N PRO A 202 -12.58 -5.54 13.54
CA PRO A 202 -11.28 -5.76 14.19
C PRO A 202 -10.12 -5.09 13.44
N ARG A 203 -10.44 -4.45 12.31
CA ARG A 203 -9.47 -3.84 11.40
C ARG A 203 -10.02 -2.51 10.91
N ARG A 204 -9.16 -1.51 10.88
CA ARG A 204 -9.41 -0.25 10.15
C ARG A 204 -8.88 -0.41 8.74
N MET A 205 -9.56 0.20 7.78
CA MET A 205 -9.17 0.21 6.37
C MET A 205 -9.19 1.64 5.85
N ILE A 206 -8.23 1.98 5.00
CA ILE A 206 -8.17 3.23 4.24
C ILE A 206 -7.75 2.90 2.81
N ASN A 207 -8.16 3.73 1.84
CA ASN A 207 -7.54 3.69 0.52
C ASN A 207 -6.73 4.98 0.27
N LEU A 208 -5.50 4.81 -0.21
CA LEU A 208 -4.55 5.88 -0.49
C LEU A 208 -3.86 5.61 -1.83
N ASN A 209 -3.88 6.60 -2.73
CA ASN A 209 -3.22 6.52 -4.04
C ASN A 209 -3.59 5.28 -4.85
N GLY A 210 -4.86 4.87 -4.81
CA GLY A 210 -5.33 3.69 -5.53
C GLY A 210 -5.02 2.36 -4.85
N TYR A 211 -4.38 2.35 -3.68
CA TYR A 211 -4.08 1.14 -2.92
C TYR A 211 -4.88 1.09 -1.62
N ARG A 212 -5.20 -0.11 -1.17
CA ARG A 212 -5.88 -0.34 0.10
C ARG A 212 -4.87 -0.67 1.18
N PHE A 213 -5.07 -0.12 2.36
CA PHE A 213 -4.30 -0.41 3.55
C PHE A 213 -5.22 -0.81 4.69
N SER A 214 -4.73 -1.67 5.56
CA SER A 214 -5.44 -2.08 6.76
C SER A 214 -4.51 -2.16 7.95
N THR A 215 -5.07 -1.95 9.14
CA THR A 215 -4.39 -2.16 10.41
C THR A 215 -5.34 -2.87 11.35
N ALA A 216 -4.80 -3.78 12.18
CA ALA A 216 -5.56 -4.29 13.30
C ALA A 216 -5.78 -3.15 14.29
N ILE A 217 -6.99 -3.07 14.85
CA ILE A 217 -7.32 -2.15 15.93
C ILE A 217 -8.12 -2.91 16.98
N GLU A 218 -7.97 -2.51 18.24
CA GLU A 218 -8.95 -2.90 19.24
C GLU A 218 -10.33 -2.34 18.86
N PRO A 219 -11.43 -3.03 19.25
CA PRO A 219 -12.78 -2.55 19.01
C PRO A 219 -12.93 -1.07 19.36
N SER A 220 -13.26 -0.25 18.36
CA SER A 220 -13.26 1.22 18.49
C SER A 220 -14.33 1.76 19.44
N LEU A 221 -15.30 0.94 19.85
CA LEU A 221 -16.40 1.33 20.74
C LEU A 221 -16.42 0.44 21.98
N PRO A 222 -16.55 1.00 23.21
CA PRO A 222 -16.74 0.23 24.43
C PRO A 222 -17.95 -0.71 24.32
N GLU A 223 -17.85 -1.89 24.91
CA GLU A 223 -18.90 -2.91 24.86
C GLU A 223 -20.30 -2.42 25.32
N PRO A 224 -20.43 -1.60 26.38
CA PRO A 224 -21.74 -1.06 26.76
C PRO A 224 -22.39 -0.20 25.68
N VAL A 225 -21.59 0.59 24.94
CA VAL A 225 -22.07 1.43 23.84
C VAL A 225 -22.54 0.56 22.67
N ARG A 226 -21.74 -0.45 22.32
CA ARG A 226 -22.09 -1.42 21.27
C ARG A 226 -23.41 -2.15 21.58
N ASN A 227 -23.57 -2.62 22.82
CA ASN A 227 -24.80 -3.29 23.25
C ASN A 227 -26.02 -2.35 23.18
N SER A 228 -25.84 -1.08 23.53
CA SER A 228 -26.90 -0.06 23.42
C SER A 228 -27.34 0.18 21.97
N HIS A 229 -26.39 0.28 21.04
CA HIS A 229 -26.69 0.44 19.61
C HIS A 229 -27.48 -0.76 19.07
N LYS A 230 -26.99 -1.97 19.34
CA LYS A 230 -27.67 -3.20 18.92
C LYS A 230 -29.10 -3.28 19.49
N ALA A 231 -29.27 -3.02 20.78
CA ALA A 231 -30.59 -3.02 21.42
C ALA A 231 -31.55 -1.99 20.81
N THR A 232 -31.02 -0.83 20.38
CA THR A 232 -31.84 0.19 19.70
C THR A 232 -32.30 -0.29 18.33
N PHE A 233 -31.43 -0.92 17.56
CA PHE A 233 -31.80 -1.51 16.27
C PHE A 233 -32.80 -2.67 16.44
N ASP A 234 -32.56 -3.58 17.40
CA ASP A 234 -33.45 -4.71 17.68
C ASP A 234 -34.86 -4.23 18.07
N ARG A 235 -34.98 -3.20 18.93
CA ARG A 235 -36.28 -2.61 19.27
C ARG A 235 -37.01 -2.02 18.07
N ALA A 236 -36.30 -1.36 17.16
CA ALA A 236 -36.89 -0.83 15.93
C ALA A 236 -37.41 -1.95 15.03
N LEU A 237 -36.70 -3.08 14.99
CA LEU A 237 -37.10 -4.26 14.25
C LEU A 237 -38.34 -4.94 14.86
N GLU A 238 -38.36 -5.08 16.18
CA GLU A 238 -39.52 -5.59 16.95
C GLU A 238 -40.76 -4.71 16.73
N ALA A 239 -40.62 -3.38 16.82
CA ALA A 239 -41.72 -2.46 16.58
C ALA A 239 -42.31 -2.57 15.16
N ILE A 240 -41.47 -2.83 14.14
CA ILE A 240 -41.95 -3.09 12.77
C ILE A 240 -42.75 -4.40 12.73
N GLN A 241 -42.25 -5.46 13.38
CA GLN A 241 -42.93 -6.76 13.43
C GLN A 241 -44.28 -6.68 14.14
N GLU A 242 -44.41 -5.87 15.20
CA GLU A 242 -45.67 -5.62 15.91
C GLU A 242 -46.75 -5.01 14.99
N THR A 243 -46.37 -4.28 13.94
CA THR A 243 -47.32 -3.77 12.92
C THR A 243 -47.77 -4.83 11.90
N GLY A 244 -47.27 -6.06 12.01
CA GLY A 244 -47.52 -7.14 11.05
C GLY A 244 -46.76 -6.99 9.73
N ARG A 245 -45.79 -6.06 9.66
CA ARG A 245 -44.96 -5.83 8.48
C ARG A 245 -43.55 -6.37 8.70
N THR A 246 -42.84 -6.59 7.60
CA THR A 246 -41.43 -6.97 7.64
C THR A 246 -40.50 -5.76 7.49
N TYR A 247 -39.24 -5.91 7.93
CA TYR A 247 -38.20 -4.91 7.67
C TYR A 247 -37.96 -4.71 6.17
N TRP A 248 -38.14 -5.78 5.39
CA TRP A 248 -38.09 -5.75 3.93
C TRP A 248 -39.09 -4.75 3.35
N GLU A 249 -40.36 -4.87 3.74
CA GLU A 249 -41.45 -4.02 3.25
C GLU A 249 -41.41 -2.60 3.79
N THR A 250 -40.87 -2.41 4.99
CA THR A 250 -40.95 -1.14 5.70
C THR A 250 -39.74 -0.25 5.42
N VAL A 251 -38.56 -0.84 5.22
CA VAL A 251 -37.31 -0.09 5.07
C VAL A 251 -36.59 -0.44 3.77
N LEU A 252 -36.31 -1.73 3.51
CA LEU A 252 -35.43 -2.10 2.40
C LEU A 252 -36.03 -1.78 1.02
N PHE A 253 -37.24 -2.23 0.70
CA PHE A 253 -37.83 -1.97 -0.62
C PHE A 253 -38.07 -0.49 -0.89
N PRO A 254 -38.69 0.29 0.03
CA PRO A 254 -38.87 1.72 -0.21
C PRO A 254 -37.56 2.47 -0.48
N GLU A 255 -36.47 2.10 0.21
CA GLU A 255 -35.15 2.70 0.00
C GLU A 255 -34.50 2.26 -1.32
N ILE A 256 -34.59 0.98 -1.68
CA ILE A 256 -34.09 0.47 -2.97
C ILE A 256 -34.85 1.14 -4.12
N ASP A 257 -36.18 1.21 -4.06
CA ASP A 257 -37.01 1.82 -5.08
C ASP A 257 -36.72 3.32 -5.22
N ALA A 258 -36.49 4.02 -4.11
CA ALA A 258 -36.08 5.43 -4.13
C ALA A 258 -34.72 5.62 -4.80
N GLY A 259 -33.75 4.76 -4.49
CA GLY A 259 -32.44 4.75 -5.13
C GLY A 259 -32.52 4.48 -6.64
N ASN A 260 -33.29 3.46 -7.05
CA ASN A 260 -33.50 3.13 -8.46
C ASN A 260 -34.14 4.30 -9.22
N ARG A 261 -35.20 4.92 -8.66
CA ARG A 261 -35.81 6.12 -9.28
C ARG A 261 -34.82 7.26 -9.44
N LEU A 262 -33.93 7.48 -8.46
CA LEU A 262 -32.90 8.51 -8.55
C LEU A 262 -31.89 8.20 -9.66
N ILE A 263 -31.49 6.94 -9.79
CA ILE A 263 -30.58 6.45 -10.85
C ILE A 263 -31.25 6.59 -12.23
N ASP A 264 -32.50 6.15 -12.36
CA ASP A 264 -33.24 6.15 -13.63
C ASP A 264 -33.63 7.55 -14.12
N ALA A 265 -33.70 8.54 -13.22
CA ALA A 265 -34.08 9.90 -13.55
C ALA A 265 -32.99 10.67 -14.34
N ILE A 266 -31.72 10.25 -14.27
CA ILE A 266 -30.65 11.02 -14.94
C ILE A 266 -30.59 10.76 -16.44
N ARG A 267 -30.36 11.83 -17.19
CA ARG A 267 -29.94 11.78 -18.59
C ARG A 267 -28.60 12.51 -18.70
N PRO A 268 -27.45 11.79 -18.58
CA PRO A 268 -26.13 12.42 -18.48
C PRO A 268 -25.79 13.34 -19.65
N ALA A 269 -26.29 13.03 -20.84
CA ALA A 269 -26.10 13.84 -22.04
C ALA A 269 -26.72 15.24 -21.97
N ASN A 270 -27.64 15.48 -21.03
CA ASN A 270 -28.37 16.74 -20.89
C ASN A 270 -27.86 17.60 -19.72
N LEU A 271 -26.80 17.19 -19.04
CA LEU A 271 -26.29 17.87 -17.85
C LEU A 271 -24.96 18.56 -18.13
N THR A 272 -24.74 19.67 -17.43
CA THR A 272 -23.40 20.26 -17.28
C THR A 272 -22.51 19.36 -16.43
N ASN A 273 -21.19 19.60 -16.49
CA ASN A 273 -20.22 18.84 -15.68
C ASN A 273 -20.45 19.02 -14.16
N GLU A 274 -20.91 20.19 -13.72
CA GLU A 274 -21.21 20.47 -12.31
C GLU A 274 -22.46 19.72 -11.84
N GLU A 275 -23.54 19.77 -12.62
CA GLU A 275 -24.77 19.01 -12.33
C GLU A 275 -24.50 17.50 -12.32
N LEU A 276 -23.70 17.00 -13.28
CA LEU A 276 -23.30 15.61 -13.30
C LEU A 276 -22.44 15.24 -12.08
N SER A 277 -21.53 16.11 -11.66
CA SER A 277 -20.71 15.92 -10.46
C SER A 277 -21.56 15.82 -9.19
N ASP A 278 -22.49 16.75 -8.99
CA ASP A 278 -23.36 16.76 -7.81
C ASP A 278 -24.34 15.58 -7.79
N TYR A 279 -24.79 15.17 -8.97
CA TYR A 279 -25.56 13.95 -9.11
C TYR A 279 -24.73 12.71 -8.74
N LEU A 280 -23.50 12.56 -9.26
CA LEU A 280 -22.63 11.43 -8.92
C LEU A 280 -22.34 11.36 -7.41
N LYS A 281 -22.15 12.51 -6.74
CA LYS A 281 -22.04 12.56 -5.27
C LYS A 281 -23.30 12.01 -4.59
N SER A 282 -24.48 12.31 -5.12
CA SER A 282 -25.75 11.82 -4.61
C SER A 282 -25.91 10.31 -4.82
N VAL A 283 -25.50 9.79 -5.98
CA VAL A 283 -25.43 8.35 -6.25
C VAL A 283 -24.48 7.65 -5.30
N PHE A 284 -23.29 8.19 -5.04
CA PHE A 284 -22.35 7.60 -4.08
C PHE A 284 -22.89 7.56 -2.65
N LYS A 285 -23.64 8.58 -2.22
CA LYS A 285 -24.33 8.56 -0.92
C LYS A 285 -25.38 7.45 -0.87
N TRP A 286 -26.14 7.26 -1.94
CA TRP A 286 -27.11 6.17 -2.05
C TRP A 286 -26.44 4.80 -2.08
N HIS A 287 -25.35 4.67 -2.83
CA HIS A 287 -24.57 3.44 -2.88
C HIS A 287 -24.01 3.05 -1.50
N GLU A 288 -23.49 4.03 -0.75
CA GLU A 288 -23.08 3.84 0.64
C GLU A 288 -24.25 3.35 1.51
N ARG A 289 -25.43 4.00 1.41
CA ARG A 289 -26.63 3.60 2.15
C ARG A 289 -27.08 2.18 1.82
N LEU A 290 -27.10 1.81 0.54
CA LEU A 290 -27.48 0.47 0.09
C LEU A 290 -26.52 -0.60 0.62
N TRP A 291 -25.21 -0.32 0.66
CA TRP A 291 -24.24 -1.24 1.29
C TRP A 291 -24.43 -1.36 2.80
N THR A 292 -24.83 -0.29 3.50
CA THR A 292 -25.18 -0.35 4.92
C THR A 292 -26.40 -1.25 5.13
N LEU A 293 -27.44 -1.10 4.32
CA LEU A 293 -28.63 -1.95 4.34
C LEU A 293 -28.31 -3.42 4.02
N HIS A 294 -27.43 -3.66 3.05
CA HIS A 294 -26.94 -5.00 2.69
C HIS A 294 -26.32 -5.72 3.90
N SER A 295 -25.56 -5.02 4.75
CA SER A 295 -25.05 -5.61 6.00
C SER A 295 -26.17 -6.08 6.92
N PHE A 296 -27.27 -5.33 7.05
CA PHE A 296 -28.41 -5.73 7.88
C PHE A 296 -29.09 -6.97 7.33
N VAL A 297 -29.23 -7.04 5.99
CA VAL A 297 -29.72 -8.24 5.31
C VAL A 297 -28.88 -9.45 5.67
N HIS A 298 -27.56 -9.36 5.56
CA HIS A 298 -26.69 -10.50 5.81
C HIS A 298 -26.59 -10.91 7.28
N LEU A 299 -26.61 -9.95 8.20
CA LEU A 299 -26.25 -10.18 9.60
C LEU A 299 -27.47 -10.29 10.53
N SER A 300 -28.63 -9.77 10.15
CA SER A 300 -29.77 -9.63 11.08
C SER A 300 -31.10 -10.08 10.49
N VAL A 301 -31.45 -9.66 9.27
CA VAL A 301 -32.81 -9.91 8.72
C VAL A 301 -32.88 -11.07 7.72
N ARG A 302 -31.75 -11.73 7.41
CA ARG A 302 -31.67 -12.82 6.42
C ARG A 302 -32.66 -13.96 6.64
N PHE A 303 -32.93 -14.26 7.91
CA PHE A 303 -33.74 -15.40 8.33
C PHE A 303 -35.15 -15.00 8.76
N GLN A 304 -35.51 -13.72 8.63
CA GLN A 304 -36.88 -13.25 8.85
C GLN A 304 -37.73 -13.50 7.61
N PRO A 305 -39.08 -13.48 7.72
CA PRO A 305 -39.96 -13.62 6.57
C PRO A 305 -39.52 -12.66 5.44
N ASN A 306 -39.17 -13.26 4.30
CA ASN A 306 -38.53 -12.56 3.20
C ASN A 306 -39.43 -12.61 1.94
N PRO A 307 -40.26 -11.57 1.71
CA PRO A 307 -41.11 -11.49 0.52
C PRO A 307 -40.33 -11.14 -0.77
N PHE A 308 -39.01 -10.95 -0.71
CA PHE A 308 -38.16 -10.58 -1.85
C PHE A 308 -38.25 -11.57 -3.01
N ARG A 309 -38.33 -12.87 -2.71
CA ARG A 309 -38.48 -13.92 -3.73
C ARG A 309 -39.80 -13.76 -4.50
N ASP A 310 -40.87 -13.41 -3.81
CA ASP A 310 -42.19 -13.22 -4.43
C ASP A 310 -42.26 -11.92 -5.25
N GLN A 311 -41.57 -10.87 -4.82
CA GLN A 311 -41.49 -9.60 -5.56
C GLN A 311 -40.61 -9.67 -6.82
N LEU A 312 -39.45 -10.33 -6.77
CA LEU A 312 -38.60 -10.54 -7.95
C LEU A 312 -39.38 -11.22 -9.09
N THR A 313 -40.19 -12.22 -8.72
CA THR A 313 -41.01 -12.97 -9.67
C THR A 313 -42.08 -12.07 -10.31
N ARG A 314 -42.68 -11.13 -9.56
CA ARG A 314 -43.65 -10.16 -10.09
C ARG A 314 -42.99 -9.10 -10.99
N HIS A 315 -41.80 -8.62 -10.64
CA HIS A 315 -41.09 -7.61 -11.42
C HIS A 315 -40.57 -8.15 -12.77
N GLN A 316 -40.09 -9.39 -12.80
CA GLN A 316 -39.68 -10.05 -14.05
C GLN A 316 -40.86 -10.25 -15.02
N VAL A 317 -42.07 -10.52 -14.49
CA VAL A 317 -43.28 -10.65 -15.31
C VAL A 317 -43.74 -9.29 -15.83
N ALA A 318 -43.67 -8.21 -15.04
CA ALA A 318 -44.11 -6.88 -15.43
C ALA A 318 -43.23 -6.19 -16.51
N HIS A 319 -41.95 -6.59 -16.63
CA HIS A 319 -41.05 -6.10 -17.70
C HIS A 319 -40.98 -7.02 -18.93
N ALA A 320 -41.67 -8.17 -18.89
CA ALA A 320 -41.76 -9.11 -20.01
C ALA A 320 -43.06 -8.98 -20.84
N THR A 321 -43.93 -8.03 -20.47
CA THR A 321 -45.18 -7.66 -21.15
C THR A 321 -45.12 -6.21 -21.59
#